data_AF-A0A353XYI8-F1
#
_entry.id   AF-A0A353XYI8-F1
#
_cell.length_a   1.000
_cell.length_b   1.000
_cell.length_c   1.000
_cell.angle_alpha   90.00
_cell.angle_beta   90.00
_cell.angle_gamma   90.00
#
_symmetry.space_group_name_H-M   'P 1'
#
loop_
_entity.id
_entity.type
_entity.pdbx_description
1 polymer ?
#
loop_
_entity_poly.entity_id
_entity_poly.type
_entity_poly.pdbx_seq_one_letter_code
_entity_poly.pdbx_strand_id
1 'polypeptide(L)'
;LQIGEAAAEIMERYQQQEKRSRDLPLVSNQGEKPVWAELSLRGAAAKPMATAGYRISRRFFTLDGKSADLSAVTHNERLIALIEGEVPKSEENASPMVVDLLPAGLELDNPELSGFDLTSTLAWIGSRTSTQHQEYRDDRYLAVLDEGVNDFRLSYVVRAITPGSYAVPPVLIEDMYRPQRRAVSGMQQLTVKP
;
A
#
# COMPACT_ATOMS: atom_id res chain seq x y z
N LEU A 1 -1.09 -36.34 -26.16
CA LEU A 1 -2.39 -36.01 -25.53
C LEU A 1 -2.33 -34.79 -24.60
N GLN A 2 -1.16 -34.35 -24.12
CA GLN A 2 -1.04 -33.23 -23.17
C GLN A 2 -0.90 -31.82 -23.78
N ILE A 3 -0.78 -31.71 -25.11
CA ILE A 3 -0.55 -30.43 -25.81
C ILE A 3 -1.86 -29.75 -26.23
N GLY A 4 -2.95 -30.51 -26.33
CA GLY A 4 -4.28 -30.00 -26.72
C GLY A 4 -5.01 -29.28 -25.59
N GLU A 5 -4.85 -29.73 -24.35
CA GLU A 5 -5.45 -29.08 -23.17
C GLU A 5 -4.79 -27.74 -22.86
N ALA A 6 -3.46 -27.62 -23.00
CA ALA A 6 -2.76 -26.35 -22.82
C ALA A 6 -3.17 -25.30 -23.88
N ALA A 7 -3.39 -25.72 -25.13
CA ALA A 7 -3.88 -24.83 -26.19
C ALA A 7 -5.34 -24.40 -25.95
N ALA A 8 -6.18 -25.30 -25.44
CA ALA A 8 -7.56 -25.00 -25.08
C ALA A 8 -7.64 -24.04 -23.88
N GLU A 9 -6.80 -24.21 -22.87
CA GLU A 9 -6.74 -23.34 -21.69
C GLU A 9 -6.21 -21.94 -22.04
N ILE A 10 -5.24 -21.84 -22.95
CA ILE A 10 -4.78 -20.58 -23.51
C ILE A 10 -5.92 -19.90 -24.31
N MET A 11 -6.61 -20.65 -25.18
CA MET A 11 -7.74 -20.13 -25.97
C MET A 11 -8.92 -19.68 -25.08
N GLU A 12 -9.19 -20.38 -23.99
CA GLU A 12 -10.25 -20.02 -23.04
C GLU A 12 -9.90 -18.76 -22.24
N ARG A 13 -8.62 -18.59 -21.84
CA ARG A 13 -8.12 -17.33 -21.28
C ARG A 13 -8.18 -16.17 -22.29
N TYR A 14 -7.88 -16.44 -23.57
CA TYR A 14 -8.03 -15.46 -24.66
C TYR A 14 -9.49 -15.03 -24.86
N GLN A 15 -10.43 -15.97 -24.87
CA GLN A 15 -11.87 -15.72 -24.99
C GLN A 15 -12.43 -14.92 -23.80
N GLN A 16 -11.95 -15.19 -22.57
CA GLN A 16 -12.32 -14.40 -21.40
C GLN A 16 -11.73 -12.98 -21.40
N GLN A 17 -10.54 -12.78 -22.00
CA GLN A 17 -9.98 -11.45 -22.26
C GLN A 17 -10.78 -10.68 -23.32
N GLU A 18 -11.26 -11.35 -24.37
CA GLU A 18 -12.11 -10.76 -25.43
C GLU A 18 -13.41 -10.16 -24.87
N LYS A 19 -14.04 -10.80 -23.87
CA LYS A 19 -15.24 -10.25 -23.21
C LYS A 19 -14.99 -8.91 -22.50
N ARG A 20 -13.73 -8.58 -22.19
CA ARG A 20 -13.32 -7.29 -21.61
C ARG A 20 -12.89 -6.26 -22.66
N SER A 21 -12.83 -6.65 -23.93
CA SER A 21 -12.14 -5.94 -25.02
C SER A 21 -13.07 -5.14 -25.96
N ARG A 22 -14.31 -4.84 -25.55
CA ARG A 22 -15.30 -4.21 -26.46
C ARG A 22 -14.92 -2.83 -27.00
N ASP A 23 -13.89 -2.15 -26.46
CA ASP A 23 -13.52 -0.78 -26.86
C ASP A 23 -12.03 -0.60 -27.26
N LEU A 24 -11.23 -1.67 -27.41
CA LEU A 24 -9.83 -1.53 -27.85
C LEU A 24 -9.76 -1.51 -29.39
N PRO A 25 -8.99 -0.59 -30.01
CA PRO A 25 -8.88 -0.51 -31.45
C PRO A 25 -8.15 -1.73 -32.03
N LEU A 26 -8.67 -2.27 -33.14
CA LEU A 26 -8.00 -3.33 -33.90
C LEU A 26 -6.72 -2.75 -34.55
N VAL A 27 -5.57 -3.32 -34.21
CA VAL A 27 -4.28 -2.97 -34.81
C VAL A 27 -3.84 -4.11 -35.73
N SER A 28 -3.54 -3.78 -36.99
CA SER A 28 -3.14 -4.77 -38.00
C SER A 28 -1.90 -4.29 -38.76
N ASN A 29 -0.90 -5.18 -38.91
CA ASN A 29 0.25 -4.95 -39.77
C ASN A 29 -0.09 -5.36 -41.21
N GLN A 30 -0.23 -4.39 -42.10
CA GLN A 30 -0.52 -4.59 -43.53
C GLN A 30 0.76 -4.70 -44.39
N GLY A 31 1.94 -4.73 -43.78
CA GLY A 31 3.22 -4.83 -44.47
C GLY A 31 3.76 -6.26 -44.54
N GLU A 32 4.72 -6.47 -45.44
CA GLU A 32 5.38 -7.77 -45.63
C GLU A 32 6.50 -8.05 -44.61
N LYS A 33 6.83 -7.08 -43.76
CA LYS A 33 7.91 -7.18 -42.75
C LYS A 33 7.36 -7.10 -41.32
N PRO A 34 7.99 -7.77 -40.34
CA PRO A 34 7.61 -7.64 -38.94
C PRO A 34 7.71 -6.19 -38.44
N VAL A 35 6.78 -5.80 -37.57
CA VAL A 35 6.77 -4.50 -36.88
C VAL A 35 6.70 -4.71 -35.37
N TRP A 36 7.31 -3.80 -34.62
CA TRP A 36 7.20 -3.75 -33.16
C TRP A 36 6.03 -2.85 -32.77
N ALA A 37 5.18 -3.30 -31.85
CA ALA A 37 4.06 -2.54 -31.32
C ALA A 37 3.98 -2.70 -29.80
N GLU A 38 3.69 -1.60 -29.10
CA GLU A 38 3.47 -1.57 -27.66
C GLU A 38 2.11 -0.89 -27.38
N LEU A 39 1.30 -1.49 -26.50
CA LEU A 39 0.06 -0.92 -25.99
C LEU A 39 0.15 -0.85 -24.47
N SER A 40 0.09 0.36 -23.91
CA SER A 40 0.03 0.58 -22.47
C SER A 40 -1.33 1.15 -22.06
N LEU A 41 -1.99 0.50 -21.10
CA LEU A 41 -3.24 0.96 -20.51
C LEU A 41 -3.01 1.29 -19.03
N ARG A 42 -3.53 2.44 -18.57
CA ARG A 42 -3.44 2.87 -17.16
C ARG A 42 -4.82 3.26 -16.66
N GLY A 43 -5.12 2.87 -15.43
CA GLY A 43 -6.39 3.19 -14.77
C GLY A 43 -6.38 2.80 -13.30
N ALA A 44 -7.31 3.35 -12.52
CA ALA A 44 -7.49 2.98 -11.12
C ALA A 44 -8.18 1.61 -11.01
N ALA A 45 -7.70 0.77 -10.10
CA ALA A 45 -8.29 -0.54 -9.88
C ALA A 45 -9.67 -0.41 -9.20
N ALA A 46 -10.70 -1.00 -9.81
CA ALA A 46 -12.05 -1.05 -9.23
C ALA A 46 -12.21 -2.09 -8.11
N LYS A 47 -11.23 -2.99 -7.95
CA LYS A 47 -11.18 -4.03 -6.92
C LYS A 47 -9.87 -3.92 -6.15
N PRO A 48 -9.82 -4.40 -4.89
CA PRO A 48 -8.59 -4.44 -4.13
C PRO A 48 -7.48 -5.13 -4.92
N MET A 49 -6.31 -4.53 -4.87
CA MET A 49 -5.14 -5.03 -5.55
C MET A 49 -4.71 -6.39 -4.99
N ALA A 50 -4.27 -7.31 -5.86
CA ALA A 50 -3.84 -8.62 -5.42
C ALA A 50 -2.51 -8.52 -4.63
N THR A 51 -2.42 -9.28 -3.55
CA THR A 51 -1.18 -9.46 -2.78
C THR A 51 -0.37 -10.60 -3.39
N ALA A 52 0.96 -10.46 -3.39
CA ALA A 52 1.91 -11.41 -3.95
C ALA A 52 3.12 -11.51 -3.03
N GLY A 53 3.15 -12.58 -2.21
CA GLY A 53 4.23 -12.87 -1.28
C GLY A 53 4.17 -12.07 0.02
N TYR A 54 4.01 -10.76 -0.06
CA TYR A 54 4.09 -9.88 1.12
C TYR A 54 2.78 -9.86 1.91
N ARG A 55 2.86 -9.45 3.18
CA ARG A 55 1.70 -9.11 4.01
C ARG A 55 1.88 -7.72 4.60
N ILE A 56 0.77 -6.98 4.70
CA ILE A 56 0.78 -5.68 5.34
C ILE A 56 -0.60 -5.36 5.93
N SER A 57 -0.58 -4.73 7.09
CA SER A 57 -1.77 -4.24 7.79
C SER A 57 -1.47 -2.89 8.41
N ARG A 58 -2.54 -2.11 8.61
CA ARG A 58 -2.47 -0.86 9.36
C ARG A 58 -3.61 -0.77 10.35
N ARG A 59 -3.28 -0.35 11.56
CA ARG A 59 -4.22 -0.03 12.62
C ARG A 59 -3.92 1.34 13.18
N PHE A 60 -4.97 2.02 13.65
CA PHE A 60 -4.84 3.30 14.33
C PHE A 60 -5.08 3.12 15.81
N PHE A 61 -4.25 3.79 16.61
CA PHE A 61 -4.32 3.79 18.06
C PHE A 61 -4.35 5.21 18.58
N THR A 62 -4.95 5.38 19.76
CA THR A 62 -4.75 6.58 20.57
C THR A 62 -3.33 6.60 21.14
N LEU A 63 -2.87 7.75 21.63
CA LEU A 63 -1.52 7.89 22.21
C LEU A 63 -1.27 6.95 23.41
N ASP A 64 -2.31 6.60 24.16
CA ASP A 64 -2.26 5.66 25.29
C ASP A 64 -2.38 4.18 24.88
N GLY A 65 -2.37 3.88 23.57
CA GLY A 65 -2.30 2.52 23.05
C GLY A 65 -3.63 1.76 22.94
N LYS A 66 -4.77 2.46 23.07
CA LYS A 66 -6.08 1.87 22.77
C LYS A 66 -6.36 1.94 21.28
N SER A 67 -7.12 0.97 20.77
CA SER A 67 -7.58 1.03 19.37
C SER A 67 -8.42 2.29 19.16
N ALA A 68 -8.12 3.05 18.11
CA ALA A 68 -8.88 4.24 17.77
C ALA A 68 -10.19 3.87 17.08
N ASP A 69 -11.27 4.59 17.39
CA ASP A 69 -12.54 4.52 16.66
C ASP A 69 -12.52 5.54 15.51
N LEU A 70 -12.22 5.04 14.30
CA LEU A 70 -12.16 5.89 13.10
C LEU A 70 -13.50 6.48 12.69
N SER A 71 -14.64 6.03 13.26
CA SER A 71 -15.95 6.60 12.95
C SER A 71 -16.25 7.90 13.72
N ALA A 72 -15.39 8.27 14.66
CA ALA A 72 -15.67 9.33 15.62
C ALA A 72 -14.42 10.06 16.15
N VAL A 73 -13.38 10.21 15.34
CA VAL A 73 -12.14 10.90 15.73
C VAL A 73 -12.45 12.38 15.96
N THR A 74 -11.96 12.97 17.06
CA THR A 74 -12.22 14.38 17.38
C THR A 74 -11.22 15.29 16.65
N HIS A 75 -11.63 16.49 16.27
CA HIS A 75 -10.72 17.50 15.75
C HIS A 75 -9.54 17.76 16.71
N ASN A 76 -8.33 17.91 16.16
CA ASN A 76 -7.03 17.95 16.84
C ASN A 76 -6.61 16.70 17.62
N GLU A 77 -7.37 15.60 17.56
CA GLU A 77 -6.95 14.34 18.16
C GLU A 77 -5.73 13.78 17.44
N ARG A 78 -4.74 13.33 18.23
CA ARG A 78 -3.55 12.64 17.72
C ARG A 78 -3.75 11.13 17.78
N LEU A 79 -3.46 10.48 16.67
CA LEU A 79 -3.49 9.03 16.53
C LEU A 79 -2.11 8.53 16.12
N ILE A 80 -1.85 7.26 16.39
CA ILE A 80 -0.68 6.54 15.91
C ILE A 80 -1.13 5.56 14.85
N ALA A 81 -0.58 5.70 13.64
CA ALA A 81 -0.68 4.67 12.62
C ALA A 81 0.41 3.62 12.90
N LEU A 82 0.00 2.40 13.21
CA LEU A 82 0.87 1.24 13.35
C LEU A 82 0.77 0.39 12.08
N ILE A 83 1.87 0.26 11.36
CA ILE A 83 1.98 -0.60 10.19
C ILE A 83 2.79 -1.84 10.57
N GLU A 84 2.23 -3.00 10.30
CA GLU A 84 2.89 -4.28 10.52
C GLU A 84 2.75 -5.16 9.29
N GLY A 85 3.81 -5.90 8.98
CA GLY A 85 3.82 -6.77 7.82
C GLY A 85 4.95 -7.77 7.80
N GLU A 86 4.90 -8.60 6.77
CA GLU A 86 5.83 -9.72 6.56
C GLU A 86 6.36 -9.69 5.13
N VAL A 87 7.67 -9.87 5.01
CA VAL A 87 8.39 -10.12 3.76
C VAL A 87 8.87 -11.58 3.81
N PRO A 88 8.51 -12.43 2.84
CA PRO A 88 8.91 -13.84 2.85
C PRO A 88 10.43 -14.01 2.86
N LYS A 89 10.91 -14.96 3.68
CA LYS A 89 12.34 -15.33 3.74
C LYS A 89 12.96 -15.72 2.40
N SER A 90 12.15 -16.20 1.45
CA SER A 90 12.61 -16.48 0.09
C SER A 90 13.07 -15.23 -0.67
N GLU A 91 12.82 -14.05 -0.10
CA GLU A 91 13.10 -12.74 -0.67
C GLU A 91 14.24 -12.02 0.07
N GLU A 92 15.29 -12.75 0.42
CA GLU A 92 16.45 -12.26 1.19
C GLU A 92 17.12 -11.03 0.56
N ASN A 93 17.09 -10.90 -0.78
CA ASN A 93 17.62 -9.75 -1.54
C ASN A 93 16.51 -8.81 -2.06
N ALA A 94 15.40 -8.68 -1.33
CA ALA A 94 14.40 -7.67 -1.63
C ALA A 94 14.81 -6.33 -1.04
N SER A 95 14.39 -5.24 -1.71
CA SER A 95 14.46 -3.87 -1.17
C SER A 95 13.03 -3.37 -0.97
N PRO A 96 12.35 -3.72 0.14
CA PRO A 96 10.94 -3.41 0.32
C PRO A 96 10.75 -1.94 0.69
N MET A 97 9.80 -1.29 0.05
CA MET A 97 9.36 0.06 0.37
C MET A 97 7.89 0.04 0.79
N VAL A 98 7.60 0.64 1.94
CA VAL A 98 6.26 0.90 2.43
C VAL A 98 5.82 2.28 1.98
N VAL A 99 4.61 2.36 1.41
CA VAL A 99 3.95 3.59 1.00
C VAL A 99 2.59 3.66 1.66
N ASP A 100 2.38 4.69 2.47
CA ASP A 100 1.10 4.91 3.13
C ASP A 100 0.53 6.30 2.79
N LEU A 101 -0.51 6.32 1.95
CA LEU A 101 -1.23 7.55 1.62
C LEU A 101 -2.12 7.98 2.80
N LEU A 102 -2.05 9.26 3.15
CA LEU A 102 -2.85 9.81 4.24
C LEU A 102 -4.31 10.03 3.81
N PRO A 103 -5.29 9.74 4.69
CA PRO A 103 -6.64 10.26 4.55
C PRO A 103 -6.62 11.79 4.62
N ALA A 104 -7.38 12.49 3.77
CA ALA A 104 -7.32 13.95 3.67
C ALA A 104 -7.73 14.72 4.96
N GLY A 105 -8.38 14.06 5.93
CA GLY A 105 -8.68 14.65 7.24
C GLY A 105 -7.52 14.58 8.25
N LEU A 106 -6.42 13.90 7.91
CA LEU A 106 -5.26 13.68 8.78
C LEU A 106 -4.02 14.36 8.20
N GLU A 107 -3.18 14.88 9.08
CA GLU A 107 -1.84 15.40 8.75
C GLU A 107 -0.77 14.64 9.54
N LEU A 108 0.41 14.46 8.95
CA LEU A 108 1.56 13.88 9.66
C LEU A 108 2.05 14.85 10.75
N ASP A 109 2.28 14.31 11.95
CA ASP A 109 2.91 15.04 13.04
C ASP A 109 4.36 14.56 13.17
N ASN A 110 5.32 15.32 12.62
CA ASN A 110 6.72 14.94 12.65
C ASN A 110 7.28 15.10 14.07
N PRO A 111 7.72 14.01 14.74
CA PRO A 111 8.33 14.08 16.08
C PRO A 111 9.52 15.02 16.19
N GLU A 112 10.37 15.07 15.16
CA GLU A 112 11.60 15.88 15.18
C GLU A 112 11.30 17.38 15.26
N LEU A 113 10.11 17.79 14.80
CA LEU A 113 9.67 19.19 14.76
C LEU A 113 8.69 19.54 15.89
N SER A 114 7.93 18.57 16.39
CA SER A 114 6.86 18.81 17.36
C SER A 114 7.33 18.93 18.81
N GLY A 115 8.57 18.57 19.12
CA GLY A 115 9.12 18.58 20.48
C GLY A 115 8.44 17.59 21.43
N PHE A 116 7.70 16.62 20.87
CA PHE A 116 6.96 15.61 21.59
C PHE A 116 7.83 14.36 21.78
N ASP A 117 8.00 13.88 23.03
CA ASP A 117 8.73 12.65 23.29
C ASP A 117 7.89 11.43 22.91
N LEU A 118 8.02 11.01 21.65
CA LEU A 118 7.43 9.78 21.15
C LEU A 118 8.03 8.53 21.78
N THR A 119 9.23 8.58 22.35
CA THR A 119 9.90 7.37 22.84
C THR A 119 9.18 6.81 24.06
N SER A 120 8.89 7.66 25.04
CA SER A 120 8.14 7.26 26.23
C SER A 120 6.66 6.98 25.92
N THR A 121 6.04 7.84 25.09
CA THR A 121 4.62 7.71 24.72
C THR A 121 4.33 6.42 23.95
N LEU A 122 5.26 5.98 23.09
CA LEU A 122 5.09 4.81 22.23
C LEU A 122 5.69 3.52 22.78
N ALA A 123 6.12 3.49 24.05
CA ALA A 123 6.77 2.32 24.64
C ALA A 123 5.91 1.04 24.53
N TRP A 124 4.58 1.17 24.53
CA TRP A 124 3.64 0.06 24.38
C TRP A 124 3.66 -0.60 22.99
N ILE A 125 4.17 0.09 21.96
CA ILE A 125 4.36 -0.47 20.61
C ILE A 125 5.52 -1.48 20.58
N GLY A 126 6.43 -1.41 21.54
CA GLY A 126 7.65 -2.21 21.55
C GLY A 126 8.64 -1.78 20.48
N SER A 127 9.57 -2.69 20.13
CA SER A 127 10.63 -2.40 19.16
C SER A 127 10.06 -2.16 17.77
N ARG A 128 10.43 -1.01 17.20
CA ARG A 128 10.18 -0.67 15.79
C ARG A 128 11.33 -1.17 14.95
N THR A 129 11.03 -1.54 13.71
CA THR A 129 12.04 -1.98 12.75
C THR A 129 12.88 -0.78 12.31
N SER A 130 14.19 -1.00 12.20
CA SER A 130 15.09 -0.04 11.57
C SER A 130 14.72 0.15 10.10
N THR A 131 14.98 1.32 9.58
CA THR A 131 14.68 1.69 8.20
C THR A 131 15.90 2.35 7.60
N GLN A 132 16.21 2.04 6.35
CA GLN A 132 17.25 2.76 5.60
C GLN A 132 16.89 4.23 5.40
N HIS A 133 15.60 4.51 5.23
CA HIS A 133 15.09 5.86 5.00
C HIS A 133 13.62 5.98 5.41
N GLN A 134 13.22 7.18 5.86
CA GLN A 134 11.83 7.54 6.11
C GLN A 134 11.54 8.94 5.57
N GLU A 135 10.34 9.14 5.02
CA GLU A 135 9.86 10.47 4.62
C GLU A 135 8.47 10.73 5.16
N TYR A 136 8.28 11.96 5.63
CA TYR A 136 7.01 12.50 6.07
C TYR A 136 6.60 13.59 5.07
N ARG A 137 5.75 13.24 4.11
CA ARG A 137 5.22 14.17 3.11
C ARG A 137 3.78 14.54 3.45
N ASP A 138 3.31 15.64 2.90
CA ASP A 138 1.96 16.17 3.15
C ASP A 138 0.85 15.13 2.90
N ASP A 139 1.00 14.29 1.87
CA ASP A 139 -0.01 13.32 1.45
C ASP A 139 0.35 11.85 1.76
N ARG A 140 1.57 11.57 2.26
CA ARG A 140 2.03 10.20 2.48
C ARG A 140 3.20 10.06 3.44
N TYR A 141 3.23 8.91 4.12
CA TYR A 141 4.40 8.38 4.80
C TYR A 141 5.11 7.34 3.91
N LEU A 142 6.44 7.38 3.89
CA LEU A 142 7.29 6.44 3.16
C LEU A 142 8.34 5.85 4.10
N ALA A 143 8.61 4.56 3.95
CA ALA A 143 9.72 3.90 4.64
C ALA A 143 10.38 2.86 3.76
N VAL A 144 11.72 2.90 3.67
CA VAL A 144 12.53 1.87 3.01
C VAL A 144 13.06 0.94 4.08
N LEU A 145 12.73 -0.34 3.99
CA LEU A 145 13.18 -1.36 4.95
C LEU A 145 14.59 -1.86 4.61
N ASP A 146 15.29 -2.37 5.61
CA ASP A 146 16.56 -3.06 5.41
C ASP A 146 16.37 -4.36 4.60
N GLU A 147 17.39 -4.74 3.82
CA GLU A 147 17.41 -6.05 3.14
C GLU A 147 17.38 -7.19 4.16
N GLY A 148 16.76 -8.32 3.80
CA GLY A 148 16.62 -9.48 4.69
C GLY A 148 15.64 -9.29 5.87
N VAL A 149 14.92 -8.18 5.94
CA VAL A 149 13.81 -8.02 6.88
C VAL A 149 12.75 -9.09 6.62
N ASN A 150 12.24 -9.71 7.69
CA ASN A 150 11.20 -10.74 7.58
C ASN A 150 9.88 -10.25 8.17
N ASP A 151 9.93 -9.76 9.41
CA ASP A 151 8.81 -9.12 10.09
C ASP A 151 9.17 -7.67 10.32
N PHE A 152 8.23 -6.76 10.06
CA PHE A 152 8.46 -5.34 10.32
C PHE A 152 7.30 -4.67 11.05
N ARG A 153 7.67 -3.67 11.83
CA ARG A 153 6.77 -2.81 12.58
C ARG A 153 7.23 -1.37 12.45
N LEU A 154 6.40 -0.54 11.83
CA LEU A 154 6.60 0.89 11.66
C LEU A 154 5.49 1.65 12.37
N SER A 155 5.78 2.85 12.85
CA SER A 155 4.75 3.73 13.37
C SER A 155 5.06 5.19 13.13
N TYR A 156 4.01 5.97 12.92
CA TYR A 156 4.07 7.42 12.81
C TYR A 156 2.83 8.05 13.44
N VAL A 157 2.91 9.32 13.78
CA VAL A 157 1.81 10.07 14.39
C VAL A 157 1.10 10.92 13.34
N VAL A 158 -0.21 10.97 13.47
CA VAL A 158 -1.08 11.83 12.67
C VAL A 158 -1.98 12.65 13.59
N ARG A 159 -2.40 13.82 13.11
CA ARG A 159 -3.39 14.66 13.77
C ARG A 159 -4.62 14.82 12.88
N ALA A 160 -5.80 14.72 13.46
CA ALA A 160 -7.06 15.01 12.76
C ALA A 160 -7.26 16.53 12.67
N ILE A 161 -7.31 17.08 11.45
CA ILE A 161 -7.31 18.54 11.22
C ILE A 161 -8.58 19.03 10.55
N THR A 162 -9.07 18.34 9.51
CA THR A 162 -10.25 18.83 8.78
C THR A 162 -11.46 17.94 9.11
N PRO A 163 -12.54 18.49 9.71
CA PRO A 163 -13.78 17.74 9.92
C PRO A 163 -14.39 17.26 8.61
N GLY A 164 -14.89 16.02 8.60
CA GLY A 164 -15.46 15.40 7.40
C GLY A 164 -15.35 13.88 7.41
N SER A 165 -15.85 13.24 6.35
CA SER A 165 -15.72 11.81 6.12
C SER A 165 -14.78 11.53 4.94
N TYR A 166 -13.78 10.68 5.16
CA TYR A 166 -12.69 10.44 4.23
C TYR A 166 -12.45 8.96 4.04
N ALA A 167 -12.13 8.57 2.79
CA ALA A 167 -11.56 7.27 2.52
C ALA A 167 -10.18 7.17 3.18
N VAL A 168 -9.92 6.02 3.79
CA VAL A 168 -8.59 5.67 4.32
C VAL A 168 -7.94 4.74 3.30
N PRO A 169 -6.95 5.22 2.51
CA PRO A 169 -6.32 4.43 1.47
C PRO A 169 -5.67 3.15 2.05
N PRO A 170 -5.47 2.10 1.24
CA PRO A 170 -4.68 0.97 1.71
C PRO A 170 -3.20 1.35 1.80
N VAL A 171 -2.49 0.77 2.76
CA VAL A 171 -1.02 0.81 2.79
C VAL A 171 -0.49 -0.16 1.75
N LEU A 172 0.53 0.25 1.02
CA LEU A 172 1.25 -0.56 0.04
C LEU A 172 2.63 -0.93 0.59
N ILE A 173 3.05 -2.16 0.37
CA ILE A 173 4.45 -2.57 0.38
C ILE A 173 4.81 -3.18 -0.96
N GLU A 174 5.95 -2.81 -1.53
CA GLU A 174 6.47 -3.42 -2.77
C GLU A 174 8.00 -3.48 -2.78
N ASP A 175 8.56 -4.45 -3.51
CA ASP A 175 9.99 -4.48 -3.82
C ASP A 175 10.30 -3.41 -4.88
N MET A 176 11.22 -2.49 -4.57
CA MET A 176 11.58 -1.37 -5.44
C MET A 176 12.10 -1.78 -6.82
N TYR A 177 12.66 -2.99 -6.94
CA TYR A 177 13.25 -3.50 -8.17
C TYR A 177 12.42 -4.62 -8.81
N ARG A 178 11.41 -5.14 -8.10
CA ARG A 178 10.55 -6.25 -8.54
C ARG A 178 9.09 -5.96 -8.17
N PRO A 179 8.43 -4.98 -8.82
CA PRO A 179 7.12 -4.45 -8.40
C PRO A 179 5.98 -5.48 -8.43
N GLN A 180 6.18 -6.65 -9.05
CA GLN A 180 5.26 -7.79 -8.96
C GLN A 180 5.21 -8.40 -7.55
N ARG A 181 6.21 -8.15 -6.69
CA ARG A 181 6.26 -8.55 -5.28
C ARG A 181 5.74 -7.41 -4.43
N ARG A 182 4.50 -7.55 -3.97
CA ARG A 182 3.80 -6.48 -3.26
C ARG A 182 2.64 -6.97 -2.44
N ALA A 183 2.19 -6.14 -1.52
CA ALA A 183 0.91 -6.33 -0.84
C ALA A 183 0.25 -4.98 -0.57
N VAL A 184 -1.07 -5.01 -0.46
CA VAL A 184 -1.88 -3.87 -0.04
C VAL A 184 -2.73 -4.25 1.16
N SER A 185 -2.92 -3.32 2.09
CA SER A 185 -3.84 -3.52 3.21
C SER A 185 -5.30 -3.33 2.78
N GLY A 186 -6.24 -3.54 3.71
CA GLY A 186 -7.64 -3.15 3.51
C GLY A 186 -7.82 -1.63 3.49
N MET A 187 -8.85 -1.17 2.77
CA MET A 187 -9.38 0.19 2.89
C MET A 187 -10.22 0.32 4.15
N GLN A 188 -10.25 1.53 4.72
CA GLN A 188 -11.11 1.87 5.86
C GLN A 188 -11.83 3.19 5.57
N GLN A 189 -12.68 3.63 6.50
CA GLN A 189 -13.29 4.96 6.49
C GLN A 189 -12.90 5.71 7.74
N LEU A 190 -12.73 7.02 7.61
CA LEU A 190 -12.44 7.95 8.69
C LEU A 190 -13.54 9.00 8.75
N THR A 191 -14.01 9.33 9.95
CA THR A 191 -14.83 10.51 10.22
C THR A 191 -14.16 11.34 11.30
N VAL A 192 -13.86 12.59 10.94
CA VAL A 192 -13.35 13.61 11.86
C VAL A 192 -14.53 14.49 12.28
N LYS A 193 -14.81 14.50 13.57
CA LYS A 193 -15.83 15.34 14.20
C LYS A 193 -15.28 16.73 14.49
N PRO A 194 -16.13 17.77 14.49
CA PRO A 194 -15.76 19.11 14.92
C PRO A 194 -15.21 19.16 16.36
#